data_AF-A0A386HMT1-F1
#
_entry.id   AF-A0A386HMT1-F1
#
_cell.length_a   1.000
_cell.length_b   1.000
_cell.length_c   1.000
_cell.angle_alpha   90.00
_cell.angle_beta   90.00
_cell.angle_gamma   90.00
#
_symmetry.space_group_name_H-M   'P 1'
#
loop_
_entity.id
_entity.type
_entity.pdbx_description
1 polymer ?
#
loop_
_entity_poly.entity_id
_entity_poly.type
_entity_poly.pdbx_seq_one_letter_code
_entity_poly.pdbx_strand_id
1 'polypeptide(L)'
;MNFFKKAGLIGAYFLSIIFSFACSKNDIPQSSTKAPTNLQVLIQLVGASSSSPNGDGSGTVNISVSATNATTYQIILPTESNKTFTLTNSGGGTVSYSFTANPGTTTTYPVRVIAYNGSIKKDTTLSVQVYSGFIKADVAYWLTTADKSALFQQQNVGLNFASSTNAYPTINVDSTQKFQTIDGFGYALTGGSASLINGLAPATKDDLLRELFLTDSNHIGVSYLRLSIGASDLSATAFTYDDTPGDSTLQHFSVDMEKKDLIPVLQKILTLNPAIKIIATPWSAPAWMKTNNSLYGGGATPGILKPVCYAIYANYFVKYIQAMAAAGVTIDAITPQNEPLNAYNNPSMLMVDTAEDNFIKNYLAPAFQANGIKTKIVVYDHNLDHPEYATYILNDPNTYNLVDGSAFHLYAGDIGTMSSVHNQYPNKNIYFTEQATFGNGSFGGDLQWHVQNVIIGATTNWSRNALEWNLASDPNYEPHLSGGCSNCLGAVTISGTSVLQRNQSYYVVAHAAKFVRPGSVRIASTAASNLPNVAFQTPDGKKVLIVLNKATTTTTFNIQFKGQVVSPTLPAGAVATFIW
;
A
#
# COMPACT_ATOMS: atom_id res chain seq x y z
N MET A 1 -52.11 -37.26 5.41
CA MET A 1 -52.12 -38.53 6.17
C MET A 1 -51.54 -38.24 7.55
N ASN A 2 -52.39 -37.93 8.54
CA ASN A 2 -52.91 -38.87 9.56
C ASN A 2 -51.79 -39.29 10.56
N PHE A 3 -51.85 -39.14 11.89
CA PHE A 3 -52.96 -38.87 12.81
C PHE A 3 -52.39 -38.41 14.19
N PHE A 4 -53.10 -37.48 14.85
CA PHE A 4 -52.98 -37.09 16.26
C PHE A 4 -53.57 -38.15 17.22
N LYS A 5 -53.04 -38.26 18.46
CA LYS A 5 -53.75 -38.56 19.73
C LYS A 5 -52.91 -37.94 20.87
N LYS A 6 -53.25 -36.91 21.65
CA LYS A 6 -54.45 -36.44 22.42
C LYS A 6 -54.76 -37.25 23.71
N ALA A 7 -54.88 -36.47 24.80
CA ALA A 7 -55.53 -36.67 26.13
C ALA A 7 -54.51 -36.60 27.29
N GLY A 8 -54.62 -35.77 28.34
CA GLY A 8 -55.77 -35.13 29.01
C GLY A 8 -55.80 -35.64 30.47
N LEU A 9 -55.23 -34.93 31.44
CA LEU A 9 -55.84 -33.98 32.41
C LEU A 9 -56.50 -34.62 33.66
N ILE A 10 -56.37 -33.92 34.81
CA ILE A 10 -57.10 -34.05 36.10
C ILE A 10 -56.48 -35.09 37.07
N GLY A 11 -56.32 -34.88 38.39
CA GLY A 11 -56.73 -33.87 39.36
C GLY A 11 -56.30 -34.36 40.76
N ALA A 12 -56.33 -33.48 41.76
CA ALA A 12 -55.55 -33.57 42.99
C ALA A 12 -56.19 -34.28 44.21
N TYR A 13 -55.32 -34.55 45.19
CA TYR A 13 -55.48 -34.46 46.66
C TYR A 13 -55.71 -35.69 47.58
N PHE A 14 -54.90 -35.66 48.66
CA PHE A 14 -55.07 -36.14 50.05
C PHE A 14 -54.96 -37.63 50.40
N LEU A 15 -53.92 -38.02 51.17
CA LEU A 15 -53.94 -38.12 52.65
C LEU A 15 -52.81 -39.04 53.19
N SER A 16 -52.08 -38.50 54.17
CA SER A 16 -51.26 -39.07 55.26
C SER A 16 -51.28 -40.59 55.51
N ILE A 17 -50.10 -41.19 55.82
CA ILE A 17 -49.82 -42.00 57.03
C ILE A 17 -48.33 -42.43 57.07
N ILE A 18 -47.75 -42.27 58.27
CA ILE A 18 -46.41 -42.63 58.74
C ILE A 18 -46.33 -44.13 59.03
N PHE A 19 -45.23 -44.83 58.71
CA PHE A 19 -44.57 -45.82 59.59
C PHE A 19 -43.16 -46.22 59.09
N SER A 20 -42.36 -46.68 60.05
CA SER A 20 -40.91 -46.52 60.23
C SER A 20 -40.05 -47.74 59.86
N PHE A 21 -38.73 -47.61 60.13
CA PHE A 21 -37.62 -48.60 60.19
C PHE A 21 -36.73 -48.69 58.93
N ALA A 22 -35.55 -48.02 58.91
CA ALA A 22 -34.24 -48.44 59.46
C ALA A 22 -33.62 -49.60 58.64
N CYS A 23 -32.41 -49.54 58.07
CA CYS A 23 -31.16 -49.07 58.67
C CYS A 23 -30.04 -48.81 57.62
N SER A 24 -29.02 -48.09 58.09
CA SER A 24 -27.64 -47.88 57.59
C SER A 24 -27.43 -47.23 56.22
N LYS A 25 -27.35 -45.90 56.20
CA LYS A 25 -26.44 -45.23 55.28
C LYS A 25 -25.06 -45.15 55.93
N ASN A 26 -24.09 -45.80 55.31
CA ASN A 26 -22.70 -45.43 55.46
C ASN A 26 -22.57 -44.01 54.89
N ASP A 27 -22.52 -43.02 55.77
CA ASP A 27 -22.11 -41.67 55.39
C ASP A 27 -20.61 -41.73 55.05
N ILE A 28 -20.31 -41.86 53.75
CA ILE A 28 -19.02 -41.45 53.21
C ILE A 28 -18.87 -39.97 53.61
N PRO A 29 -17.79 -39.56 54.28
CA PRO A 29 -17.60 -38.14 54.59
C PRO A 29 -17.55 -37.38 53.26
N GLN A 30 -18.63 -36.67 52.95
CA GLN A 30 -18.68 -35.77 51.82
C GLN A 30 -17.72 -34.63 52.16
N SER A 31 -16.47 -34.70 51.65
CA SER A 31 -15.54 -33.60 51.81
C SER A 31 -16.21 -32.37 51.21
N SER A 32 -16.52 -31.37 52.03
CA SER A 32 -17.04 -30.11 51.53
C SER A 32 -15.98 -29.51 50.62
N THR A 33 -16.23 -29.52 49.31
CA THR A 33 -15.35 -28.90 48.32
C THR A 33 -15.29 -27.41 48.63
N LYS A 34 -14.15 -26.96 49.16
CA LYS A 34 -13.93 -25.55 49.51
C LYS A 34 -13.56 -24.77 48.25
N ALA A 35 -14.15 -23.59 48.10
CA ALA A 35 -13.78 -22.67 47.03
C ALA A 35 -12.27 -22.36 47.09
N PRO A 36 -11.58 -22.29 45.94
CA PRO A 36 -10.21 -21.79 45.91
C PRO A 36 -10.12 -20.39 46.54
N THR A 37 -9.16 -20.18 47.43
CA THR A 37 -8.87 -18.88 48.06
C THR A 37 -7.40 -18.51 47.85
N ASN A 38 -7.05 -17.25 48.12
CA ASN A 38 -5.67 -16.75 47.97
C ASN A 38 -5.04 -17.07 46.61
N LEU A 39 -5.80 -16.90 45.52
CA LEU A 39 -5.27 -17.03 44.17
C LEU A 39 -4.20 -15.96 43.94
N GLN A 40 -2.95 -16.40 43.86
CA GLN A 40 -1.80 -15.58 43.52
C GLN A 40 -1.39 -15.86 42.08
N VAL A 41 -1.06 -14.78 41.37
CA VAL A 41 -0.51 -14.83 40.02
C VAL A 41 0.72 -13.93 40.01
N LEU A 42 1.86 -14.52 39.67
CA LEU A 42 3.11 -13.80 39.48
C LEU A 42 3.49 -13.89 38.00
N ILE A 43 3.66 -12.74 37.37
CA ILE A 43 4.11 -12.65 35.98
C ILE A 43 5.52 -12.08 35.99
N GLN A 44 6.50 -12.86 35.55
CA GLN A 44 7.89 -12.45 35.43
C GLN A 44 8.26 -12.35 33.95
N LEU A 45 8.64 -11.15 33.53
CA LEU A 45 9.18 -10.89 32.20
C LEU A 45 10.62 -11.40 32.14
N VAL A 46 10.94 -12.22 31.14
CA VAL A 46 12.31 -12.69 30.92
C VAL A 46 13.19 -11.49 30.57
N GLY A 47 14.33 -11.38 31.27
CA GLY A 47 15.31 -10.33 31.06
C GLY A 47 14.88 -8.92 31.51
N ALA A 48 13.77 -8.79 32.24
CA ALA A 48 13.35 -7.49 32.77
C ALA A 48 14.35 -6.95 33.81
N SER A 49 14.64 -5.66 33.71
CA SER A 49 15.56 -4.93 34.59
C SER A 49 15.12 -3.48 34.73
N SER A 50 15.81 -2.68 35.54
CA SER A 50 15.51 -1.25 35.67
C SER A 50 15.67 -0.47 34.35
N SER A 51 16.57 -0.90 33.47
CA SER A 51 16.76 -0.31 32.13
C SER A 51 15.83 -0.90 31.07
N SER A 52 15.23 -2.06 31.33
CA SER A 52 14.35 -2.76 30.40
C SER A 52 13.15 -3.35 31.16
N PRO A 53 12.24 -2.49 31.68
CA PRO A 53 11.19 -2.94 32.59
C PRO A 53 10.20 -3.90 31.93
N ASN A 54 10.11 -3.88 30.60
CA ASN A 54 9.17 -4.68 29.81
C ASN A 54 9.81 -5.96 29.22
N GLY A 55 10.99 -6.38 29.71
CA GLY A 55 11.71 -7.57 29.24
C GLY A 55 12.84 -7.28 28.25
N ASP A 56 13.62 -8.31 27.92
CA ASP A 56 14.80 -8.25 27.04
C ASP A 56 14.48 -8.25 25.53
N GLY A 57 13.20 -8.25 25.17
CA GLY A 57 12.75 -8.35 23.78
C GLY A 57 12.47 -9.78 23.33
N SER A 58 12.69 -10.81 24.15
CA SER A 58 12.25 -12.17 23.83
C SER A 58 10.72 -12.33 23.77
N GLY A 59 9.96 -11.34 24.24
CA GLY A 59 8.51 -11.44 24.41
C GLY A 59 8.07 -12.46 25.46
N THR A 60 9.02 -13.06 26.20
CA THR A 60 8.77 -14.23 27.04
C THR A 60 8.36 -13.83 28.45
N VAL A 61 7.26 -14.42 28.91
CA VAL A 61 6.79 -14.32 30.30
C VAL A 61 6.77 -15.70 30.96
N ASN A 62 7.11 -15.72 32.25
CA ASN A 62 6.85 -16.84 33.13
C ASN A 62 5.66 -16.48 34.03
N ILE A 63 4.57 -17.24 33.91
CA ILE A 63 3.34 -17.02 34.66
C ILE A 63 3.23 -18.14 35.70
N SER A 64 3.45 -17.78 36.96
CA SER A 64 3.31 -18.68 38.10
C SER A 64 1.98 -18.44 38.79
N VAL A 65 1.26 -19.54 39.08
CA VAL A 65 -0.05 -19.50 39.73
C VAL A 65 -0.06 -20.41 40.95
N SER A 66 -0.74 -19.98 42.02
CA SER A 66 -0.99 -20.79 43.21
C SER A 66 -2.27 -20.33 43.91
N ALA A 67 -2.90 -21.22 44.68
CA ALA A 67 -4.13 -20.93 45.43
C ALA A 67 -4.35 -21.99 46.50
N THR A 68 -4.94 -21.62 47.63
CA THR A 68 -5.37 -22.57 48.66
C THR A 68 -6.64 -23.29 48.18
N ASN A 69 -6.74 -24.60 48.43
CA ASN A 69 -7.88 -25.45 48.02
C ASN A 69 -8.13 -25.45 46.50
N ALA A 70 -7.11 -25.34 45.67
CA ALA A 70 -7.23 -25.56 44.23
C ALA A 70 -6.59 -26.90 43.84
N THR A 71 -7.13 -27.53 42.79
CA THR A 71 -6.62 -28.76 42.20
C THR A 71 -6.19 -28.58 40.75
N THR A 72 -6.79 -27.61 40.06
CA THR A 72 -6.51 -27.31 38.66
C THR A 72 -6.48 -25.80 38.43
N TYR A 73 -5.66 -25.34 37.49
CA TYR A 73 -5.59 -23.96 37.04
C TYR A 73 -5.73 -23.88 35.52
N GLN A 74 -6.36 -22.83 35.03
CA GLN A 74 -6.33 -22.41 33.63
C GLN A 74 -5.71 -21.03 33.52
N ILE A 75 -4.75 -20.87 32.61
CA ILE A 75 -4.14 -19.60 32.24
C ILE A 75 -4.54 -19.34 30.79
N ILE A 76 -5.26 -18.24 30.56
CA ILE A 76 -5.86 -17.89 29.27
C ILE A 76 -5.24 -16.57 28.80
N LEU A 77 -4.75 -16.58 27.56
CA LEU A 77 -4.14 -15.45 26.86
C LEU A 77 -5.07 -15.04 25.70
N PRO A 78 -5.98 -14.07 25.90
CA PRO A 78 -7.10 -13.80 24.98
C PRO A 78 -6.68 -13.28 23.61
N THR A 79 -5.58 -12.54 23.55
CA THR A 79 -5.07 -11.89 22.33
C THR A 79 -4.24 -12.81 21.44
N GLU A 80 -3.91 -14.02 21.92
CA GLU A 80 -3.01 -14.95 21.24
C GLU A 80 -3.78 -16.23 20.86
N SER A 81 -4.77 -16.09 19.96
CA SER A 81 -5.69 -17.18 19.59
C SER A 81 -6.41 -17.82 20.78
N ASN A 82 -6.65 -17.06 21.85
CA ASN A 82 -7.17 -17.57 23.13
C ASN A 82 -6.35 -18.74 23.70
N LYS A 83 -5.01 -18.70 23.55
CA LYS A 83 -4.12 -19.76 24.05
C LYS A 83 -4.40 -20.05 25.52
N THR A 84 -4.70 -21.31 25.81
CA THR A 84 -5.03 -21.77 27.16
C THR A 84 -4.04 -22.83 27.62
N PHE A 85 -3.47 -22.64 28.81
CA PHE A 85 -2.70 -23.65 29.52
C PHE A 85 -3.53 -24.23 30.66
N THR A 86 -3.52 -25.54 30.83
CA THR A 86 -4.16 -26.22 31.96
C THR A 86 -3.10 -26.88 32.83
N LEU A 87 -3.07 -26.56 34.12
CA LEU A 87 -2.18 -27.15 35.12
C LEU A 87 -3.01 -27.96 36.12
N THR A 88 -2.76 -29.26 36.25
CA THR A 88 -3.49 -30.15 37.17
C THR A 88 -2.65 -30.49 38.41
N ASN A 89 -2.11 -29.47 39.07
CA ASN A 89 -1.29 -29.62 40.28
C ASN A 89 -1.88 -28.76 41.39
N SER A 90 -2.16 -29.36 42.55
CA SER A 90 -2.74 -28.68 43.71
C SER A 90 -1.85 -27.61 44.34
N GLY A 91 -0.53 -27.68 44.11
CA GLY A 91 0.43 -26.68 44.56
C GLY A 91 0.55 -25.46 43.63
N GLY A 92 -0.13 -25.49 42.47
CA GLY A 92 0.11 -24.52 41.41
C GLY A 92 1.23 -24.92 40.45
N GLY A 93 1.72 -23.96 39.68
CA GLY A 93 2.80 -24.19 38.71
C GLY A 93 3.12 -22.97 37.88
N THR A 94 4.14 -23.11 37.03
CA THR A 94 4.61 -22.06 36.13
C THR A 94 4.47 -22.50 34.69
N VAL A 95 3.98 -21.62 33.83
CA VAL A 95 4.05 -21.77 32.37
C VAL A 95 4.93 -20.68 31.80
N SER A 96 5.68 -21.02 30.77
CA SER A 96 6.44 -20.04 29.98
C SER A 96 5.75 -19.85 28.64
N TYR A 97 5.61 -18.60 28.22
CA TYR A 97 5.02 -18.25 26.93
C TYR A 97 5.67 -17.01 26.34
N SER A 98 5.95 -17.04 25.04
CA SER A 98 6.48 -15.91 24.29
C SER A 98 5.36 -15.26 23.49
N PHE A 99 5.01 -14.02 23.83
CA PHE A 99 4.06 -13.24 23.07
C PHE A 99 4.65 -12.84 21.71
N THR A 100 3.81 -12.81 20.68
CA THR A 100 4.20 -12.40 19.33
C THR A 100 3.58 -11.04 19.01
N ALA A 101 4.22 -9.96 19.47
CA ALA A 101 3.86 -8.60 19.08
C ALA A 101 4.62 -8.16 17.82
N ASN A 102 4.25 -6.99 17.28
CA ASN A 102 5.09 -6.30 16.30
C ASN A 102 6.50 -6.08 16.89
N PRO A 103 7.56 -6.52 16.20
CA PRO A 103 8.91 -6.32 16.69
C PRO A 103 9.25 -4.85 16.93
N GLY A 104 10.05 -4.59 17.94
CA GLY A 104 10.39 -3.25 18.39
C GLY A 104 9.30 -2.54 19.20
N THR A 105 8.19 -3.21 19.53
CA THR A 105 7.08 -2.60 20.27
C THR A 105 6.89 -3.20 21.67
N THR A 106 6.32 -2.40 22.57
CA THR A 106 5.79 -2.87 23.86
C THR A 106 4.27 -2.98 23.75
N THR A 107 3.71 -4.16 24.04
CA THR A 107 2.26 -4.41 24.00
C THR A 107 1.75 -4.84 25.38
N THR A 108 0.56 -4.37 25.75
CA THR A 108 -0.11 -4.73 26.99
C THR A 108 -1.02 -5.93 26.77
N TYR A 109 -0.80 -7.01 27.52
CA TYR A 109 -1.54 -8.26 27.38
C TYR A 109 -2.36 -8.58 28.63
N PRO A 110 -3.67 -8.89 28.49
CA PRO A 110 -4.45 -9.43 29.58
C PRO A 110 -4.11 -10.92 29.79
N VAL A 111 -3.81 -11.30 31.03
CA VAL A 111 -3.60 -12.69 31.46
C VAL A 111 -4.70 -13.05 32.43
N ARG A 112 -5.63 -13.90 31.99
CA ARG A 112 -6.72 -14.39 32.83
C ARG A 112 -6.35 -15.73 33.45
N VAL A 113 -6.46 -15.83 34.77
CA VAL A 113 -6.17 -17.06 35.51
C VAL A 113 -7.41 -17.51 36.27
N ILE A 114 -7.73 -18.80 36.17
CA ILE A 114 -8.84 -19.43 36.87
C ILE A 114 -8.30 -20.61 37.68
N ALA A 115 -8.53 -20.62 38.99
CA ALA A 115 -8.27 -21.77 39.85
C ALA A 115 -9.57 -22.53 40.12
N TYR A 116 -9.50 -23.86 40.13
CA TYR A 116 -10.64 -24.77 40.26
C TYR A 116 -10.45 -25.74 41.43
N ASN A 117 -11.56 -26.12 42.05
CA ASN A 117 -11.68 -27.29 42.92
C ASN A 117 -13.02 -27.97 42.65
N GLY A 118 -12.99 -29.01 41.81
CA GLY A 118 -14.20 -29.55 41.19
C GLY A 118 -14.90 -28.48 40.34
N SER A 119 -16.20 -28.26 40.56
CA SER A 119 -17.01 -27.28 39.83
C SER A 119 -16.89 -25.84 40.36
N ILE A 120 -16.23 -25.63 41.51
CA ILE A 120 -16.10 -24.31 42.14
C ILE A 120 -14.81 -23.64 41.65
N LYS A 121 -14.89 -22.35 41.31
CA LYS A 121 -13.77 -21.60 40.75
C LYS A 121 -13.55 -20.24 41.41
N LYS A 122 -12.33 -19.73 41.29
CA LYS A 122 -11.96 -18.34 41.55
C LYS A 122 -11.08 -17.85 40.42
N ASP A 123 -11.36 -16.68 39.86
CA ASP A 123 -10.59 -16.11 38.76
C ASP A 123 -10.09 -14.69 39.04
N THR A 124 -9.08 -14.30 38.28
CA THR A 124 -8.51 -12.95 38.25
C THR A 124 -7.95 -12.65 36.86
N THR A 125 -7.78 -11.38 36.52
CA THR A 125 -7.14 -10.93 35.28
C THR A 125 -6.11 -9.87 35.61
N LEU A 126 -4.89 -10.03 35.11
CA LEU A 126 -3.80 -9.06 35.24
C LEU A 126 -3.40 -8.55 33.86
N SER A 127 -2.83 -7.35 33.78
CA SER A 127 -2.21 -6.84 32.56
C SER A 127 -0.69 -6.87 32.70
N VAL A 128 0.02 -7.32 31.66
CA VAL A 128 1.48 -7.28 31.58
C VAL A 128 1.92 -6.53 30.33
N GLN A 129 2.86 -5.59 30.48
CA GLN A 129 3.51 -4.94 29.34
C GLN A 129 4.72 -5.76 28.91
N VAL A 130 4.73 -6.18 27.64
CA VAL A 130 5.76 -7.08 27.10
C VAL A 130 6.42 -6.39 25.91
N TYR A 131 7.73 -6.20 25.99
CA TYR A 131 8.56 -5.76 24.87
C TYR A 131 8.94 -6.96 24.01
N SER A 132 8.64 -6.88 22.71
CA SER A 132 9.11 -7.83 21.70
C SER A 132 10.18 -7.15 20.85
N GLY A 133 11.41 -7.61 20.98
CA GLY A 133 12.56 -7.15 20.22
C GLY A 133 12.67 -7.86 18.86
N PHE A 134 13.56 -7.34 18.02
CA PHE A 134 13.88 -7.97 16.74
C PHE A 134 14.75 -9.21 16.96
N ILE A 135 14.34 -10.34 16.39
CA ILE A 135 15.23 -11.49 16.24
C ILE A 135 16.39 -11.07 15.33
N LYS A 136 17.62 -11.35 15.76
CA LYS A 136 18.80 -11.14 14.92
C LYS A 136 18.70 -12.05 13.68
N ALA A 137 18.64 -11.43 12.51
CA ALA A 137 18.56 -12.08 11.22
C ALA A 137 19.44 -11.34 10.21
N ASP A 138 20.04 -12.07 9.27
CA ASP A 138 20.72 -11.46 8.12
C ASP A 138 19.71 -10.80 7.17
N VAL A 139 18.49 -11.35 7.08
CA VAL A 139 17.42 -10.86 6.22
C VAL A 139 16.20 -10.48 7.05
N ALA A 140 15.75 -9.23 6.92
CA ALA A 140 14.45 -8.79 7.42
C ALA A 140 13.43 -8.79 6.28
N TYR A 141 12.13 -8.98 6.58
CA TYR A 141 11.10 -8.78 5.56
C TYR A 141 9.77 -8.28 6.10
N TRP A 142 9.01 -7.66 5.20
CA TRP A 142 7.66 -7.15 5.42
C TRP A 142 6.68 -7.97 4.60
N LEU A 143 5.52 -8.29 5.18
CA LEU A 143 4.52 -9.18 4.61
C LEU A 143 3.17 -8.48 4.47
N THR A 144 2.51 -8.67 3.33
CA THR A 144 1.07 -8.47 3.17
C THR A 144 0.44 -9.77 2.67
N THR A 145 -0.61 -10.24 3.35
CA THR A 145 -1.35 -11.45 2.95
C THR A 145 -2.66 -11.08 2.26
N ALA A 146 -3.10 -11.93 1.33
CA ALA A 146 -4.34 -11.73 0.58
C ALA A 146 -5.61 -11.65 1.48
N ASP A 147 -5.57 -12.28 2.66
CA ASP A 147 -6.64 -12.30 3.65
C ASP A 147 -6.56 -11.15 4.68
N LYS A 148 -5.59 -10.23 4.54
CA LYS A 148 -5.34 -9.09 5.43
C LYS A 148 -4.87 -9.47 6.85
N SER A 149 -4.50 -10.72 7.11
CA SER A 149 -3.92 -11.12 8.41
C SER A 149 -2.57 -10.45 8.70
N ALA A 150 -1.82 -10.09 7.66
CA ALA A 150 -0.68 -9.17 7.73
C ALA A 150 -0.83 -8.07 6.67
N LEU A 151 -0.49 -6.83 7.03
CA LEU A 151 -0.64 -5.63 6.20
C LEU A 151 0.64 -4.79 6.28
N PHE A 152 1.55 -5.01 5.31
CA PHE A 152 2.92 -4.49 5.29
C PHE A 152 3.61 -4.57 6.67
N GLN A 153 3.51 -5.74 7.29
CA GLN A 153 3.98 -5.99 8.65
C GLN A 153 5.35 -6.64 8.63
N GLN A 154 6.32 -6.07 9.36
CA GLN A 154 7.63 -6.68 9.54
C GLN A 154 7.51 -8.01 10.29
N GLN A 155 8.10 -9.07 9.75
CA GLN A 155 8.06 -10.40 10.34
C GLN A 155 9.25 -10.62 11.28
N ASN A 156 8.99 -11.24 12.43
CA ASN A 156 10.00 -11.55 13.44
C ASN A 156 10.50 -12.99 13.31
N VAL A 157 11.27 -13.27 12.28
CA VAL A 157 11.80 -14.62 12.06
C VAL A 157 13.29 -14.57 11.73
N GLY A 158 14.04 -15.56 12.23
CA GLY A 158 15.48 -15.67 12.02
C GLY A 158 15.81 -16.19 10.62
N LEU A 159 15.88 -15.30 9.64
CA LEU A 159 16.35 -15.61 8.28
C LEU A 159 17.85 -15.29 8.17
N ASN A 160 18.68 -16.31 8.31
CA ASN A 160 20.13 -16.20 8.22
C ASN A 160 20.66 -16.95 7.00
N PHE A 161 21.62 -16.37 6.30
CA PHE A 161 22.25 -16.99 5.15
C PHE A 161 23.13 -18.16 5.60
N ALA A 162 22.96 -19.31 4.97
CA ALA A 162 23.75 -20.50 5.24
C ALA A 162 24.14 -21.21 3.94
N SER A 163 25.27 -21.92 4.00
CA SER A 163 25.64 -22.89 2.97
C SER A 163 24.76 -24.13 3.16
N SER A 164 23.59 -24.13 2.53
CA SER A 164 22.61 -25.21 2.62
C SER A 164 22.17 -25.66 1.22
N THR A 165 21.87 -26.95 1.09
CA THR A 165 21.32 -27.55 -0.12
C THR A 165 19.95 -28.13 0.19
N ASN A 166 18.94 -27.71 -0.55
CA ASN A 166 17.59 -28.25 -0.49
C ASN A 166 16.96 -28.23 -1.90
N ALA A 167 15.74 -28.76 -2.04
CA ALA A 167 15.05 -28.87 -3.33
C ALA A 167 13.97 -27.79 -3.55
N TYR A 168 13.98 -26.70 -2.78
CA TYR A 168 13.00 -25.62 -2.95
C TYR A 168 13.28 -24.81 -4.23
N PRO A 169 12.24 -24.22 -4.86
CA PRO A 169 12.42 -23.24 -5.93
C PRO A 169 13.39 -22.14 -5.48
N THR A 170 14.31 -21.73 -6.35
CA THR A 170 15.38 -20.79 -5.98
C THR A 170 15.33 -19.53 -6.82
N ILE A 171 15.31 -18.38 -6.13
CA ILE A 171 15.52 -17.06 -6.70
C ILE A 171 16.97 -16.67 -6.40
N ASN A 172 17.83 -16.70 -7.42
CA ASN A 172 19.21 -16.26 -7.31
C ASN A 172 19.31 -14.77 -7.64
N VAL A 173 19.86 -13.99 -6.71
CA VAL A 173 20.07 -12.55 -6.86
C VAL A 173 21.53 -12.28 -7.20
N ASP A 174 21.75 -11.56 -8.30
CA ASP A 174 23.08 -11.17 -8.76
C ASP A 174 23.20 -9.64 -8.83
N SER A 175 23.96 -9.07 -7.89
CA SER A 175 24.20 -7.63 -7.81
C SER A 175 25.25 -7.11 -8.80
N THR A 176 25.93 -8.00 -9.54
CA THR A 176 26.93 -7.61 -10.54
C THR A 176 26.28 -7.22 -11.86
N GLN A 177 25.13 -7.81 -12.19
CA GLN A 177 24.31 -7.40 -13.32
C GLN A 177 23.32 -6.31 -12.93
N LYS A 178 23.49 -5.12 -13.51
CA LYS A 178 22.72 -3.91 -13.23
C LYS A 178 21.90 -3.48 -14.43
N PHE A 179 20.76 -2.83 -14.17
CA PHE A 179 19.86 -2.28 -15.17
C PHE A 179 19.59 -0.79 -14.90
N GLN A 180 18.36 -0.33 -15.04
CA GLN A 180 17.99 1.07 -14.87
C GLN A 180 18.02 1.53 -13.40
N THR A 181 18.25 2.83 -13.21
CA THR A 181 18.08 3.51 -11.92
C THR A 181 16.61 3.86 -11.68
N ILE A 182 16.16 3.65 -10.45
CA ILE A 182 14.79 3.90 -10.01
C ILE A 182 14.64 5.33 -9.50
N ASP A 183 13.62 6.00 -10.03
CA ASP A 183 13.24 7.36 -9.69
C ASP A 183 12.27 7.41 -8.50
N GLY A 184 11.37 6.42 -8.38
CA GLY A 184 10.51 6.30 -7.21
C GLY A 184 9.18 5.62 -7.48
N PHE A 185 8.38 5.50 -6.43
CA PHE A 185 7.06 4.88 -6.44
C PHE A 185 6.08 5.79 -5.72
N GLY A 186 4.81 5.74 -6.11
CA GLY A 186 3.78 6.55 -5.49
C GLY A 186 2.46 6.55 -6.20
N TYR A 187 1.85 7.74 -6.25
CA TYR A 187 0.45 7.93 -6.62
C TYR A 187 0.27 9.22 -7.42
N ALA A 188 -0.90 9.39 -8.00
CA ALA A 188 -1.40 10.70 -8.35
C ALA A 188 -2.03 11.42 -7.15
N LEU A 189 -1.57 12.65 -6.91
CA LEU A 189 -2.22 13.59 -6.01
C LEU A 189 -3.19 14.43 -6.84
N THR A 190 -4.37 13.88 -7.08
CA THR A 190 -5.45 14.54 -7.81
C THR A 190 -6.03 15.72 -7.00
N GLY A 191 -6.77 16.62 -7.66
CA GLY A 191 -7.50 17.68 -6.96
C GLY A 191 -8.43 17.13 -5.88
N GLY A 192 -9.14 16.03 -6.18
CA GLY A 192 -9.99 15.33 -5.21
C GLY A 192 -9.24 14.74 -4.04
N SER A 193 -8.11 14.05 -4.30
CA SER A 193 -7.22 13.57 -3.24
C SER A 193 -6.75 14.70 -2.34
N ALA A 194 -6.31 15.81 -2.94
CA ALA A 194 -5.82 16.96 -2.19
C ALA A 194 -6.92 17.58 -1.32
N SER A 195 -8.14 17.75 -1.84
CA SER A 195 -9.26 18.27 -1.05
C SER A 195 -9.62 17.37 0.12
N LEU A 196 -9.66 16.04 -0.08
CA LEU A 196 -9.92 15.08 1.00
C LEU A 196 -8.84 15.12 2.08
N ILE A 197 -7.57 15.09 1.68
CA ILE A 197 -6.44 15.15 2.61
C ILE A 197 -6.47 16.49 3.36
N ASN A 198 -6.70 17.60 2.67
CA ASN A 198 -6.69 18.92 3.28
C ASN A 198 -7.84 19.11 4.29
N GLY A 199 -8.98 18.46 4.05
CA GLY A 199 -10.15 18.43 4.93
C GLY A 199 -10.02 17.56 6.20
N LEU A 200 -8.96 16.77 6.34
CA LEU A 200 -8.67 16.03 7.58
C LEU A 200 -8.45 16.98 8.76
N ALA A 201 -8.70 16.48 9.98
CA ALA A 201 -8.29 17.19 11.20
C ALA A 201 -6.78 17.44 11.16
N PRO A 202 -6.27 18.58 11.67
CA PRO A 202 -4.85 18.96 11.51
C PRO A 202 -3.86 17.87 11.93
N ALA A 203 -4.07 17.24 13.10
CA ALA A 203 -3.23 16.14 13.58
C ALA A 203 -3.31 14.91 12.66
N THR A 204 -4.52 14.49 12.27
CA THR A 204 -4.74 13.37 11.35
C THR A 204 -4.09 13.60 9.98
N LYS A 205 -4.15 14.84 9.46
CA LYS A 205 -3.49 15.24 8.22
C LYS A 205 -1.98 15.10 8.35
N ASP A 206 -1.41 15.64 9.43
CA ASP A 206 0.04 15.59 9.66
C ASP A 206 0.53 14.16 9.86
N ASP A 207 -0.20 13.33 10.60
CA ASP A 207 0.12 11.90 10.79
C ASP A 207 0.07 11.13 9.47
N LEU A 208 -0.98 11.34 8.65
CA LEU A 208 -1.09 10.69 7.34
C LEU A 208 0.05 11.11 6.39
N LEU A 209 0.38 12.40 6.32
CA LEU A 209 1.45 12.86 5.44
C LEU A 209 2.83 12.36 5.91
N ARG A 210 3.05 12.27 7.23
CA ARG A 210 4.28 11.65 7.77
C ARG A 210 4.35 10.17 7.44
N GLU A 211 3.25 9.44 7.63
CA GLU A 211 3.11 8.03 7.24
C GLU A 211 3.46 7.80 5.77
N LEU A 212 2.94 8.64 4.88
CA LEU A 212 3.15 8.48 3.45
C LEU A 212 4.55 8.91 3.00
N PHE A 213 5.11 10.01 3.51
CA PHE A 213 6.26 10.66 2.86
C PHE A 213 7.59 10.60 3.63
N LEU A 214 7.58 10.31 4.93
CA LEU A 214 8.83 10.07 5.68
C LEU A 214 9.37 8.65 5.44
N THR A 215 10.64 8.44 5.77
CA THR A 215 11.37 7.17 5.50
C THR A 215 11.80 6.40 6.74
N ASP A 216 11.70 7.01 7.92
CA ASP A 216 12.00 6.41 9.21
C ASP A 216 10.83 5.55 9.74
N SER A 217 11.07 4.81 10.82
CA SER A 217 10.03 4.03 11.52
C SER A 217 9.18 3.19 10.55
N ASN A 218 7.85 3.21 10.71
CA ASN A 218 6.86 2.52 9.88
C ASN A 218 6.37 3.34 8.67
N HIS A 219 6.92 4.52 8.42
CA HIS A 219 6.50 5.38 7.30
C HIS A 219 6.95 4.79 5.96
N ILE A 220 6.13 4.84 4.91
CA ILE A 220 6.36 4.11 3.65
C ILE A 220 7.22 4.87 2.62
N GLY A 221 7.38 6.18 2.78
CA GLY A 221 8.30 6.99 1.97
C GLY A 221 7.96 7.07 0.48
N VAL A 222 6.72 7.39 0.12
CA VAL A 222 6.35 7.79 -1.24
C VAL A 222 7.36 8.79 -1.80
N SER A 223 7.86 8.52 -3.01
CA SER A 223 9.01 9.22 -3.58
C SER A 223 8.75 9.83 -4.96
N TYR A 224 7.57 9.57 -5.52
CA TYR A 224 7.17 10.12 -6.81
C TYR A 224 5.66 10.42 -6.78
N LEU A 225 5.26 11.62 -7.19
CA LEU A 225 3.85 11.99 -7.39
C LEU A 225 3.55 12.31 -8.85
N ARG A 226 2.31 12.03 -9.28
CA ARG A 226 1.72 12.55 -10.52
C ARG A 226 0.69 13.63 -10.20
N LEU A 227 0.68 14.71 -10.97
CA LEU A 227 -0.25 15.82 -10.85
C LEU A 227 -1.01 16.07 -12.14
N SER A 228 -2.17 16.71 -12.00
CA SER A 228 -2.87 17.31 -13.13
C SER A 228 -2.46 18.76 -13.36
N ILE A 229 -2.33 19.14 -14.63
CA ILE A 229 -2.23 20.52 -15.06
C ILE A 229 -3.65 21.00 -15.40
N GLY A 230 -4.32 21.60 -14.42
CA GLY A 230 -5.75 21.84 -14.42
C GLY A 230 -6.51 20.68 -13.79
N ALA A 231 -7.81 20.56 -14.08
CA ALA A 231 -8.60 19.44 -13.59
C ALA A 231 -8.18 18.10 -14.22
N SER A 232 -8.26 17.04 -13.42
CA SER A 232 -8.47 15.66 -13.90
C SER A 232 -9.94 15.26 -13.75
N ASP A 233 -10.27 14.05 -14.18
CA ASP A 233 -11.59 13.45 -13.96
C ASP A 233 -11.91 13.20 -12.47
N LEU A 234 -10.89 13.11 -11.61
CA LEU A 234 -10.98 13.02 -10.15
C LEU A 234 -10.85 14.39 -9.47
N SER A 235 -11.46 15.40 -10.07
CA SER A 235 -11.59 16.76 -9.52
C SER A 235 -13.07 17.06 -9.23
N ALA A 236 -13.35 17.98 -8.31
CA ALA A 236 -14.74 18.34 -7.99
C ALA A 236 -15.44 19.13 -9.11
N THR A 237 -14.68 19.85 -9.94
CA THR A 237 -15.17 20.63 -11.07
C THR A 237 -14.18 20.55 -12.23
N ALA A 238 -14.66 20.62 -13.47
CA ALA A 238 -13.80 20.76 -14.64
C ALA A 238 -13.32 22.21 -14.76
N PHE A 239 -12.01 22.42 -14.93
CA PHE A 239 -11.40 23.74 -15.13
C PHE A 239 -10.04 23.61 -15.81
N THR A 240 -9.55 24.73 -16.34
CA THR A 240 -8.13 24.91 -16.68
C THR A 240 -7.59 26.15 -15.99
N TYR A 241 -6.31 26.44 -16.13
CA TYR A 241 -5.71 27.65 -15.57
C TYR A 241 -5.97 28.88 -16.42
N ASP A 242 -6.60 28.77 -17.59
CA ASP A 242 -6.97 29.93 -18.43
C ASP A 242 -8.27 29.67 -19.21
N ASP A 243 -9.40 29.73 -18.50
CA ASP A 243 -10.71 29.48 -19.09
C ASP A 243 -11.32 30.72 -19.79
N THR A 244 -10.61 31.86 -19.86
CA THR A 244 -11.10 33.07 -20.52
C THR A 244 -11.06 32.91 -22.05
N PRO A 245 -12.20 32.93 -22.76
CA PRO A 245 -12.23 32.66 -24.19
C PRO A 245 -11.37 33.63 -25.01
N GLY A 246 -10.45 33.07 -25.80
CA GLY A 246 -9.65 33.85 -26.76
C GLY A 246 -8.47 34.60 -26.15
N ASP A 247 -8.06 34.31 -24.91
CA ASP A 247 -6.88 34.91 -24.28
C ASP A 247 -5.57 34.41 -24.90
N SER A 248 -5.29 34.90 -26.11
CA SER A 248 -4.08 34.54 -26.86
C SER A 248 -2.76 34.93 -26.18
N THR A 249 -2.83 35.78 -25.15
CA THR A 249 -1.67 36.26 -24.38
C THR A 249 -1.53 35.60 -23.01
N LEU A 250 -2.47 34.72 -22.64
CA LEU A 250 -2.56 34.08 -21.32
C LEU A 250 -2.54 35.10 -20.16
N GLN A 251 -3.16 36.27 -20.34
CA GLN A 251 -3.24 37.32 -19.31
C GLN A 251 -4.02 36.87 -18.07
N HIS A 252 -5.00 36.00 -18.24
CA HIS A 252 -5.85 35.46 -17.18
C HIS A 252 -5.37 34.11 -16.65
N PHE A 253 -4.21 33.62 -17.11
CA PHE A 253 -3.62 32.41 -16.58
C PHE A 253 -3.42 32.52 -15.06
N SER A 254 -4.00 31.59 -14.30
CA SER A 254 -3.82 31.51 -12.85
C SER A 254 -3.96 30.09 -12.30
N VAL A 255 -3.04 29.72 -11.41
CA VAL A 255 -3.13 28.50 -10.58
C VAL A 255 -3.80 28.75 -9.22
N ASP A 256 -4.48 29.89 -9.04
CA ASP A 256 -5.06 30.28 -7.75
C ASP A 256 -6.06 29.27 -7.21
N MET A 257 -6.74 28.53 -8.08
CA MET A 257 -7.65 27.44 -7.66
C MET A 257 -6.93 26.36 -6.85
N GLU A 258 -5.66 26.10 -7.16
CA GLU A 258 -4.85 25.09 -6.46
C GLU A 258 -4.35 25.57 -5.10
N LYS A 259 -4.43 26.87 -4.79
CA LYS A 259 -4.04 27.43 -3.49
C LYS A 259 -4.96 27.00 -2.36
N LYS A 260 -6.15 26.49 -2.68
CA LYS A 260 -7.10 26.00 -1.69
C LYS A 260 -6.64 24.68 -1.06
N ASP A 261 -6.32 23.70 -1.90
CA ASP A 261 -6.12 22.31 -1.47
C ASP A 261 -4.77 21.73 -1.95
N LEU A 262 -4.51 21.70 -3.25
CA LEU A 262 -3.34 21.02 -3.83
C LEU A 262 -2.01 21.63 -3.40
N ILE A 263 -1.81 22.93 -3.58
CA ILE A 263 -0.54 23.60 -3.24
C ILE A 263 -0.24 23.51 -1.74
N PRO A 264 -1.19 23.78 -0.81
CA PRO A 264 -0.95 23.60 0.62
C PRO A 264 -0.54 22.17 1.00
N VAL A 265 -1.17 21.15 0.41
CA VAL A 265 -0.79 19.74 0.65
C VAL A 265 0.60 19.46 0.09
N LEU A 266 0.91 19.90 -1.13
CA LEU A 266 2.24 19.74 -1.73
C LEU A 266 3.34 20.42 -0.91
N GLN A 267 3.09 21.64 -0.42
CA GLN A 267 4.06 22.34 0.43
C GLN A 267 4.36 21.56 1.71
N LYS A 268 3.34 20.98 2.36
CA LYS A 268 3.55 20.07 3.50
C LYS A 268 4.33 18.81 3.11
N ILE A 269 4.05 18.22 1.95
CA ILE A 269 4.79 17.06 1.46
C ILE A 269 6.27 17.42 1.25
N LEU A 270 6.55 18.59 0.67
CA LEU A 270 7.91 19.05 0.38
C LEU A 270 8.71 19.38 1.65
N THR A 271 8.06 19.72 2.78
CA THR A 271 8.80 19.83 4.06
C THR A 271 9.23 18.46 4.61
N LEU A 272 8.48 17.40 4.31
CA LEU A 272 8.77 16.03 4.76
C LEU A 272 9.72 15.30 3.81
N ASN A 273 9.56 15.50 2.49
CA ASN A 273 10.34 14.90 1.44
C ASN A 273 10.68 15.94 0.34
N PRO A 274 11.69 16.81 0.58
CA PRO A 274 12.06 17.86 -0.38
C PRO A 274 12.65 17.34 -1.69
N ALA A 275 13.04 16.06 -1.74
CA ALA A 275 13.60 15.42 -2.92
C ALA A 275 12.57 14.64 -3.76
N ILE A 276 11.28 14.72 -3.41
CA ILE A 276 10.22 14.01 -4.13
C ILE A 276 10.18 14.44 -5.59
N LYS A 277 10.06 13.48 -6.51
CA LYS A 277 9.87 13.76 -7.94
C LYS A 277 8.40 13.97 -8.25
N ILE A 278 8.13 14.87 -9.18
CA ILE A 278 6.77 15.20 -9.61
C ILE A 278 6.71 15.18 -11.13
N ILE A 279 5.79 14.38 -11.68
CA ILE A 279 5.40 14.42 -13.08
C ILE A 279 4.02 15.07 -13.19
N ALA A 280 3.80 15.93 -14.18
CA ALA A 280 2.50 16.59 -14.37
C ALA A 280 1.99 16.45 -15.81
N THR A 281 0.68 16.38 -15.97
CA THR A 281 0.06 16.22 -17.29
C THR A 281 -1.29 16.92 -17.36
N PRO A 282 -1.66 17.57 -18.48
CA PRO A 282 -3.01 18.07 -18.66
C PRO A 282 -3.94 16.96 -19.15
N TRP A 283 -5.17 16.93 -18.63
CA TRP A 283 -6.25 16.16 -19.25
C TRP A 283 -6.81 16.87 -20.47
N SER A 284 -6.75 18.20 -20.52
CA SER A 284 -7.23 18.98 -21.67
C SER A 284 -6.52 20.32 -21.73
N ALA A 285 -6.39 20.86 -22.95
CA ALA A 285 -6.20 22.29 -23.14
C ALA A 285 -7.45 23.08 -22.72
N PRO A 286 -7.35 24.41 -22.47
CA PRO A 286 -8.52 25.27 -22.31
C PRO A 286 -9.55 25.07 -23.42
N ALA A 287 -10.83 25.09 -23.06
CA ALA A 287 -11.92 24.77 -24.00
C ALA A 287 -11.83 25.59 -25.29
N TRP A 288 -11.57 26.90 -25.18
CA TRP A 288 -11.47 27.81 -26.32
C TRP A 288 -10.29 27.51 -27.25
N MET A 289 -9.27 26.76 -26.81
CA MET A 289 -8.16 26.27 -27.65
C MET A 289 -8.53 25.02 -28.46
N LYS A 290 -9.66 24.37 -28.17
CA LYS A 290 -10.09 23.12 -28.82
C LYS A 290 -11.12 23.35 -29.91
N THR A 291 -11.13 22.49 -30.92
CA THR A 291 -12.07 22.55 -32.06
C THR A 291 -13.54 22.44 -31.64
N ASN A 292 -13.82 21.75 -30.53
CA ASN A 292 -15.17 21.54 -30.01
C ASN A 292 -15.59 22.56 -28.93
N ASN A 293 -14.71 23.49 -28.54
CA ASN A 293 -14.93 24.47 -27.47
C ASN A 293 -15.45 23.86 -26.14
N SER A 294 -14.98 22.66 -25.78
CA SER A 294 -15.42 21.94 -24.57
C SER A 294 -14.24 21.31 -23.83
N LEU A 295 -14.34 21.15 -22.51
CA LEU A 295 -13.38 20.36 -21.72
C LEU A 295 -13.65 18.85 -21.83
N TYR A 296 -14.89 18.44 -22.09
CA TYR A 296 -15.20 17.07 -22.48
C TYR A 296 -14.54 16.75 -23.84
N GLY A 297 -14.02 15.53 -23.97
CA GLY A 297 -13.29 15.11 -25.17
C GLY A 297 -14.11 15.06 -26.44
N GLY A 298 -15.44 14.89 -26.34
CA GLY A 298 -16.34 14.84 -27.50
C GLY A 298 -16.66 13.43 -28.01
N GLY A 299 -16.08 12.39 -27.39
CA GLY A 299 -16.34 10.99 -27.71
C GLY A 299 -16.06 10.70 -29.19
N ALA A 300 -17.11 10.32 -29.93
CA ALA A 300 -17.01 9.99 -31.35
C ALA A 300 -16.63 11.18 -32.27
N THR A 301 -16.84 12.42 -31.82
CA THR A 301 -16.42 13.63 -32.54
C THR A 301 -15.44 14.42 -31.68
N PRO A 302 -14.18 13.97 -31.60
CA PRO A 302 -13.22 14.44 -30.62
C PRO A 302 -12.80 15.88 -30.84
N GLY A 303 -12.64 16.62 -29.76
CA GLY A 303 -11.98 17.93 -29.72
C GLY A 303 -10.47 17.77 -29.77
N ILE A 304 -9.83 18.42 -30.73
CA ILE A 304 -8.37 18.49 -30.88
C ILE A 304 -7.88 19.91 -30.61
N LEU A 305 -6.60 20.05 -30.27
CA LEU A 305 -5.95 21.36 -30.17
C LEU A 305 -5.96 22.07 -31.53
N LYS A 306 -6.47 23.31 -31.59
CA LYS A 306 -6.45 24.12 -32.81
C LYS A 306 -5.00 24.43 -33.19
N PRO A 307 -4.59 24.30 -34.47
CA PRO A 307 -3.23 24.64 -34.91
C PRO A 307 -2.77 26.06 -34.51
N VAL A 308 -3.68 27.04 -34.57
CA VAL A 308 -3.42 28.42 -34.15
C VAL A 308 -3.12 28.58 -32.65
N CYS A 309 -3.43 27.57 -31.84
CA CYS A 309 -3.22 27.57 -30.39
C CYS A 309 -1.94 26.84 -29.95
N TYR A 310 -1.15 26.22 -30.84
CA TYR A 310 0.02 25.43 -30.42
C TYR A 310 1.06 26.27 -29.66
N ALA A 311 1.41 27.45 -30.18
CA ALA A 311 2.35 28.35 -29.49
C ALA A 311 1.77 28.88 -28.16
N ILE A 312 0.46 29.15 -28.12
CA ILE A 312 -0.22 29.63 -26.92
C ILE A 312 -0.21 28.52 -25.86
N TYR A 313 -0.51 27.29 -26.25
CA TYR A 313 -0.54 26.15 -25.34
C TYR A 313 0.86 25.77 -24.84
N ALA A 314 1.91 25.88 -25.66
CA ALA A 314 3.28 25.74 -25.17
C ALA A 314 3.61 26.77 -24.07
N ASN A 315 3.19 28.03 -24.24
CA ASN A 315 3.34 29.05 -23.20
C ASN A 315 2.46 28.80 -21.96
N TYR A 316 1.35 28.09 -22.09
CA TYR A 316 0.53 27.65 -20.96
C TYR A 316 1.32 26.68 -20.06
N PHE A 317 2.07 25.73 -20.63
CA PHE A 317 3.00 24.88 -19.86
C PHE A 317 4.12 25.69 -19.21
N VAL A 318 4.71 26.66 -19.92
CA VAL A 318 5.74 27.56 -19.35
C VAL A 318 5.20 28.27 -18.10
N LYS A 319 4.01 28.88 -18.21
CA LYS A 319 3.37 29.57 -17.08
C LYS A 319 3.05 28.64 -15.93
N TYR A 320 2.58 27.42 -16.19
CA TYR A 320 2.35 26.41 -15.16
C TYR A 320 3.64 26.08 -14.40
N ILE A 321 4.71 25.74 -15.10
CA ILE A 321 5.99 25.36 -14.47
C ILE A 321 6.54 26.52 -13.64
N GLN A 322 6.48 27.75 -14.16
CA GLN A 322 6.91 28.94 -13.44
C GLN A 322 6.05 29.22 -12.20
N ALA A 323 4.73 29.05 -12.30
CA ALA A 323 3.82 29.25 -11.17
C ALA A 323 4.02 28.19 -10.07
N MET A 324 4.21 26.92 -10.44
CA MET A 324 4.54 25.86 -9.49
C MET A 324 5.90 26.11 -8.83
N ALA A 325 6.91 26.51 -9.59
CA ALA A 325 8.22 26.87 -9.04
C ALA A 325 8.12 28.05 -8.06
N ALA A 326 7.31 29.06 -8.36
CA ALA A 326 7.04 30.18 -7.46
C ALA A 326 6.33 29.75 -6.16
N ALA A 327 5.57 28.66 -6.19
CA ALA A 327 4.97 28.03 -5.01
C ALA A 327 5.93 27.09 -4.26
N GLY A 328 7.19 26.96 -4.72
CA GLY A 328 8.22 26.08 -4.15
C GLY A 328 8.16 24.64 -4.67
N VAL A 329 7.33 24.36 -5.69
CA VAL A 329 7.14 23.02 -6.26
C VAL A 329 7.94 22.88 -7.55
N THR A 330 8.90 21.94 -7.58
CA THR A 330 9.67 21.64 -8.79
C THR A 330 8.99 20.51 -9.57
N ILE A 331 8.66 20.76 -10.84
CA ILE A 331 8.14 19.74 -11.76
C ILE A 331 9.33 19.08 -12.48
N ASP A 332 9.58 17.80 -12.22
CA ASP A 332 10.70 17.04 -12.80
C ASP A 332 10.44 16.68 -14.27
N ALA A 333 9.20 16.29 -14.57
CA ALA A 333 8.78 15.88 -15.91
C ALA A 333 7.34 16.32 -16.19
N ILE A 334 6.99 16.43 -17.47
CA ILE A 334 5.61 16.51 -17.93
C ILE A 334 5.35 15.50 -19.04
N THR A 335 4.08 15.20 -19.28
CA THR A 335 3.60 14.64 -20.55
C THR A 335 2.73 15.69 -21.25
N PRO A 336 2.75 15.78 -22.60
CA PRO A 336 1.97 16.79 -23.33
C PRO A 336 0.45 16.66 -23.18
N GLN A 337 -0.04 15.45 -22.91
CA GLN A 337 -1.46 15.12 -22.80
C GLN A 337 -1.62 13.81 -22.04
N ASN A 338 -2.57 13.74 -21.10
CA ASN A 338 -3.00 12.50 -20.47
C ASN A 338 -3.84 11.69 -21.47
N GLU A 339 -3.53 10.41 -21.65
CA GLU A 339 -4.30 9.48 -22.48
C GLU A 339 -4.72 10.09 -23.83
N PRO A 340 -3.75 10.53 -24.67
CA PRO A 340 -4.01 11.30 -25.90
C PRO A 340 -4.99 10.67 -26.89
N LEU A 341 -5.24 9.35 -26.81
CA LEU A 341 -6.18 8.63 -27.67
C LEU A 341 -7.57 8.43 -27.03
N ASN A 342 -7.79 8.90 -25.80
CA ASN A 342 -9.05 8.77 -25.07
C ASN A 342 -9.87 10.08 -25.14
N ALA A 343 -10.86 10.12 -26.03
CA ALA A 343 -11.76 11.27 -26.17
C ALA A 343 -13.06 11.18 -25.35
N TYR A 344 -13.20 10.15 -24.49
CA TYR A 344 -14.46 9.87 -23.78
C TYR A 344 -14.48 10.40 -22.34
N ASN A 345 -13.35 10.87 -21.82
CA ASN A 345 -13.23 11.35 -20.45
C ASN A 345 -13.60 12.84 -20.32
N ASN A 346 -13.77 13.33 -19.09
CA ASN A 346 -14.02 14.73 -18.78
C ASN A 346 -13.16 15.17 -17.58
N PRO A 347 -12.16 16.05 -17.79
CA PRO A 347 -11.68 16.56 -19.07
C PRO A 347 -10.96 15.52 -19.95
N SER A 348 -10.92 15.72 -21.27
CA SER A 348 -10.00 15.01 -22.19
C SER A 348 -9.77 15.78 -23.49
N MET A 349 -8.68 15.50 -24.20
CA MET A 349 -8.40 16.05 -25.53
C MET A 349 -7.69 15.02 -26.40
N LEU A 350 -8.20 14.81 -27.61
CA LEU A 350 -7.51 13.97 -28.59
C LEU A 350 -6.26 14.68 -29.09
N MET A 351 -5.13 14.01 -29.00
CA MET A 351 -3.87 14.41 -29.63
C MET A 351 -3.28 13.16 -30.26
N VAL A 352 -3.15 13.10 -31.58
CA VAL A 352 -2.52 11.95 -32.24
C VAL A 352 -1.00 12.10 -32.22
N ASP A 353 -0.27 11.01 -32.43
CA ASP A 353 1.20 10.95 -32.47
C ASP A 353 1.85 12.05 -33.33
N THR A 354 1.34 12.27 -34.54
CA THR A 354 1.80 13.33 -35.45
C THR A 354 1.59 14.74 -34.89
N ALA A 355 0.52 14.95 -34.11
CA ALA A 355 0.21 16.23 -33.49
C ALA A 355 1.08 16.46 -32.25
N GLU A 356 1.29 15.44 -31.41
CA GLU A 356 2.18 15.52 -30.25
C GLU A 356 3.64 15.74 -30.69
N ASP A 357 4.13 14.98 -31.68
CA ASP A 357 5.46 15.16 -32.27
C ASP A 357 5.68 16.61 -32.76
N ASN A 358 4.73 17.12 -33.55
CA ASN A 358 4.75 18.50 -34.04
C ASN A 358 4.70 19.52 -32.90
N PHE A 359 3.84 19.29 -31.89
CA PHE A 359 3.73 20.16 -30.73
C PHE A 359 5.05 20.22 -29.95
N ILE A 360 5.70 19.08 -29.72
CA ILE A 360 6.96 19.02 -28.98
C ILE A 360 8.06 19.77 -29.72
N LYS A 361 8.37 19.38 -30.97
CA LYS A 361 9.57 19.88 -31.66
C LYS A 361 9.48 21.32 -32.11
N ASN A 362 8.29 21.78 -32.48
CA ASN A 362 8.10 23.12 -33.04
C ASN A 362 7.59 24.15 -32.02
N TYR A 363 7.09 23.73 -30.84
CA TYR A 363 6.46 24.66 -29.90
C TYR A 363 6.91 24.43 -28.45
N LEU A 364 6.64 23.26 -27.86
CA LEU A 364 6.84 23.03 -26.42
C LEU A 364 8.32 23.05 -26.01
N ALA A 365 9.16 22.26 -26.66
CA ALA A 365 10.58 22.21 -26.33
C ALA A 365 11.31 23.54 -26.63
N PRO A 366 11.07 24.22 -27.78
CA PRO A 366 11.59 25.59 -27.99
C PRO A 366 11.12 26.59 -26.93
N ALA A 367 9.85 26.53 -26.49
CA ALA A 367 9.36 27.40 -25.43
C ALA A 367 10.06 27.15 -24.09
N PHE A 368 10.33 25.89 -23.75
CA PHE A 368 11.09 25.54 -22.54
C PHE A 368 12.53 26.06 -22.61
N GLN A 369 13.21 25.85 -23.74
CA GLN A 369 14.57 26.33 -23.96
C GLN A 369 14.66 27.86 -23.86
N ALA A 370 13.73 28.58 -24.50
CA ALA A 370 13.66 30.04 -24.46
C ALA A 370 13.44 30.60 -23.03
N ASN A 371 12.81 29.82 -22.16
CA ASN A 371 12.52 30.19 -20.77
C ASN A 371 13.47 29.54 -19.75
N GLY A 372 14.52 28.83 -20.20
CA GLY A 372 15.48 28.15 -19.32
C GLY A 372 14.87 27.03 -18.46
N ILE A 373 13.74 26.46 -18.88
CA ILE A 373 13.04 25.38 -18.18
C ILE A 373 13.77 24.06 -18.40
N LYS A 374 14.05 23.34 -17.31
CA LYS A 374 14.75 22.04 -17.31
C LYS A 374 13.82 20.83 -17.15
N THR A 375 12.53 21.07 -16.95
CA THR A 375 11.51 20.01 -16.83
C THR A 375 11.54 19.13 -18.08
N LYS A 376 11.59 17.81 -17.87
CA LYS A 376 11.67 16.82 -18.94
C LYS A 376 10.33 16.72 -19.68
N ILE A 377 10.38 16.38 -20.96
CA ILE A 377 9.20 16.04 -21.75
C ILE A 377 9.21 14.52 -21.95
N VAL A 378 8.12 13.87 -21.55
CA VAL A 378 7.91 12.42 -21.69
C VAL A 378 6.70 12.22 -22.60
N VAL A 379 6.83 11.38 -23.62
CA VAL A 379 5.79 11.24 -24.66
C VAL A 379 4.72 10.22 -24.29
N TYR A 380 3.60 10.28 -25.00
CA TYR A 380 2.51 9.31 -25.01
C TYR A 380 1.60 9.29 -23.78
N ASP A 381 1.99 8.69 -22.65
CA ASP A 381 1.17 8.67 -21.42
C ASP A 381 -0.20 7.99 -21.58
N HIS A 382 -0.19 6.80 -22.20
CA HIS A 382 -1.41 5.99 -22.42
C HIS A 382 -1.08 4.48 -22.49
N ASN A 383 -2.03 3.66 -22.93
CA ASN A 383 -1.99 2.21 -22.77
C ASN A 383 -0.94 1.48 -23.63
N LEU A 384 -0.52 0.30 -23.18
CA LEU A 384 0.52 -0.52 -23.83
C LEU A 384 0.03 -1.30 -25.06
N ASP A 385 -1.21 -1.11 -25.48
CA ASP A 385 -1.80 -1.69 -26.70
C ASP A 385 -1.52 -0.87 -27.97
N HIS A 386 -1.11 0.40 -27.83
CA HIS A 386 -0.71 1.29 -28.93
C HIS A 386 0.73 1.82 -28.80
N PRO A 387 1.76 0.95 -28.64
CA PRO A 387 3.15 1.40 -28.50
C PRO A 387 3.69 2.13 -29.73
N GLU A 388 3.09 1.91 -30.89
CA GLU A 388 3.46 2.57 -32.14
C GLU A 388 3.44 4.09 -32.01
N TYR A 389 2.54 4.65 -31.19
CA TYR A 389 2.47 6.09 -30.92
C TYR A 389 3.79 6.62 -30.37
N ALA A 390 4.30 6.00 -29.30
CA ALA A 390 5.57 6.40 -28.70
C ALA A 390 6.73 6.20 -29.67
N THR A 391 6.76 5.07 -30.39
CA THR A 391 7.84 4.80 -31.35
C THR A 391 7.82 5.74 -32.56
N TYR A 392 6.65 6.23 -32.99
CA TYR A 392 6.54 7.23 -34.04
C TYR A 392 7.31 8.50 -33.67
N ILE A 393 7.05 9.03 -32.47
CA ILE A 393 7.71 10.24 -31.96
C ILE A 393 9.20 10.00 -31.73
N LEU A 394 9.57 8.84 -31.18
CA LEU A 394 10.97 8.47 -30.95
C LEU A 394 11.74 8.18 -32.25
N ASN A 395 11.07 7.99 -33.38
CA ASN A 395 11.71 7.87 -34.69
C ASN A 395 12.02 9.22 -35.34
N ASP A 396 11.42 10.33 -34.90
CA ASP A 396 11.77 11.65 -35.44
C ASP A 396 13.11 12.15 -34.83
N PRO A 397 14.19 12.30 -35.63
CA PRO A 397 15.47 12.76 -35.11
C PRO A 397 15.44 14.19 -34.55
N ASN A 398 14.48 15.03 -34.97
CA ASN A 398 14.29 16.38 -34.45
C ASN A 398 13.61 16.39 -33.08
N THR A 399 12.81 15.38 -32.78
CA THR A 399 12.09 15.24 -31.50
C THR A 399 12.87 14.37 -30.52
N TYR A 400 13.58 13.36 -31.02
CA TYR A 400 14.29 12.38 -30.20
C TYR A 400 15.16 13.03 -29.13
N ASN A 401 15.95 14.05 -29.45
CA ASN A 401 16.83 14.70 -28.48
C ASN A 401 16.13 15.70 -27.54
N LEU A 402 14.84 15.98 -27.76
CA LEU A 402 14.04 16.92 -26.97
C LEU A 402 13.23 16.21 -25.87
N VAL A 403 13.10 14.88 -25.94
CA VAL A 403 12.30 14.07 -25.02
C VAL A 403 13.17 13.14 -24.19
N ASP A 404 12.75 12.88 -22.96
CA ASP A 404 13.48 12.02 -22.02
C ASP A 404 13.11 10.53 -22.17
N GLY A 405 11.88 10.25 -22.59
CA GLY A 405 11.36 8.90 -22.66
C GLY A 405 9.88 8.83 -23.05
N SER A 406 9.26 7.69 -22.79
CA SER A 406 7.84 7.41 -23.02
C SER A 406 7.14 6.92 -21.75
N ALA A 407 5.93 7.40 -21.53
CA ALA A 407 5.07 7.04 -20.40
C ALA A 407 3.96 6.08 -20.83
N PHE A 408 3.61 5.15 -19.95
CA PHE A 408 2.63 4.11 -20.22
C PHE A 408 1.69 3.85 -19.03
N HIS A 409 0.46 3.48 -19.37
CA HIS A 409 -0.59 2.96 -18.49
C HIS A 409 -0.83 1.48 -18.79
N LEU A 410 -1.57 0.77 -17.92
CA LEU A 410 -1.92 -0.65 -18.11
C LEU A 410 -3.43 -0.90 -17.95
N TYR A 411 -4.25 -0.06 -18.57
CA TYR A 411 -5.67 -0.37 -18.74
C TYR A 411 -5.92 -1.31 -19.93
N ALA A 412 -4.99 -1.32 -20.90
CA ALA A 412 -4.95 -2.24 -22.02
C ALA A 412 -3.51 -2.56 -22.46
N GLY A 413 -3.32 -3.70 -23.12
CA GLY A 413 -2.03 -4.17 -23.62
C GLY A 413 -1.29 -5.14 -22.69
N ASP A 414 -0.02 -5.37 -23.01
CA ASP A 414 0.88 -6.28 -22.27
C ASP A 414 2.04 -5.51 -21.66
N ILE A 415 2.36 -5.80 -20.39
CA ILE A 415 3.43 -5.13 -19.65
C ILE A 415 4.81 -5.27 -20.31
N GLY A 416 5.04 -6.37 -21.06
CA GLY A 416 6.25 -6.63 -21.82
C GLY A 416 6.50 -5.66 -22.97
N THR A 417 5.47 -4.98 -23.46
CA THR A 417 5.58 -3.98 -24.53
C THR A 417 6.58 -2.86 -24.17
N MET A 418 6.71 -2.50 -22.89
CA MET A 418 7.72 -1.52 -22.46
C MET A 418 9.15 -1.98 -22.76
N SER A 419 9.45 -3.27 -22.62
CA SER A 419 10.76 -3.82 -23.03
C SER A 419 10.95 -3.76 -24.54
N SER A 420 9.90 -3.99 -25.33
CA SER A 420 9.96 -3.84 -26.79
C SER A 420 10.30 -2.41 -27.22
N VAL A 421 9.75 -1.40 -26.54
CA VAL A 421 10.07 0.02 -26.78
C VAL A 421 11.50 0.33 -26.32
N HIS A 422 11.88 -0.08 -25.11
CA HIS A 422 13.24 0.13 -24.60
C HIS A 422 14.31 -0.50 -25.49
N ASN A 423 14.10 -1.72 -25.98
CA ASN A 423 15.07 -2.41 -26.84
C ASN A 423 15.31 -1.69 -28.17
N GLN A 424 14.30 -0.98 -28.68
CA GLN A 424 14.43 -0.14 -29.88
C GLN A 424 15.10 1.21 -29.57
N TYR A 425 14.84 1.77 -28.38
CA TYR A 425 15.37 3.06 -27.96
C TYR A 425 16.06 2.97 -26.58
N PRO A 426 17.21 2.27 -26.47
CA PRO A 426 17.81 1.95 -25.17
C PRO A 426 18.34 3.17 -24.39
N ASN A 427 18.55 4.30 -25.09
CA ASN A 427 18.94 5.57 -24.49
C ASN A 427 17.74 6.43 -24.05
N LYS A 428 16.51 5.90 -24.15
CA LYS A 428 15.28 6.56 -23.70
C LYS A 428 14.70 5.85 -22.50
N ASN A 429 14.19 6.65 -21.59
CA ASN A 429 13.63 6.16 -20.34
C ASN A 429 12.20 5.63 -20.55
N ILE A 430 11.82 4.67 -19.71
CA ILE A 430 10.46 4.17 -19.62
C ILE A 430 9.86 4.65 -18.30
N TYR A 431 8.61 5.10 -18.36
CA TYR A 431 7.82 5.55 -17.23
C TYR A 431 6.50 4.78 -17.16
N PHE A 432 6.12 4.35 -15.97
CA PHE A 432 4.81 3.78 -15.68
C PHE A 432 4.05 4.78 -14.81
N THR A 433 3.10 5.47 -15.40
CA THR A 433 2.55 6.72 -14.86
C THR A 433 1.15 6.59 -14.31
N GLU A 434 0.44 5.51 -14.62
CA GLU A 434 -0.92 5.32 -14.10
C GLU A 434 -1.39 3.87 -14.14
N GLN A 435 -2.01 3.45 -13.03
CA GLN A 435 -2.92 2.32 -12.98
C GLN A 435 -3.85 2.47 -11.76
N ALA A 436 -5.16 2.34 -11.97
CA ALA A 436 -6.15 2.45 -10.90
C ALA A 436 -6.51 1.09 -10.27
N THR A 437 -6.85 1.12 -8.98
CA THR A 437 -7.68 0.07 -8.36
C THR A 437 -9.12 0.55 -8.23
N PHE A 438 -10.06 -0.39 -8.13
CA PHE A 438 -11.49 -0.09 -8.20
C PHE A 438 -12.25 -0.58 -6.97
N GLY A 439 -13.32 0.12 -6.61
CA GLY A 439 -14.12 -0.19 -5.42
C GLY A 439 -14.84 -1.54 -5.42
N ASN A 440 -15.02 -2.14 -6.60
CA ASN A 440 -15.59 -3.48 -6.77
C ASN A 440 -14.51 -4.59 -6.84
N GLY A 441 -13.23 -4.23 -6.72
CA GLY A 441 -12.12 -5.16 -6.70
C GLY A 441 -12.02 -5.97 -5.41
N SER A 442 -11.24 -7.04 -5.45
CA SER A 442 -10.98 -7.87 -4.26
C SER A 442 -9.58 -7.58 -3.75
N PHE A 443 -9.41 -7.30 -2.46
CA PHE A 443 -8.10 -6.93 -1.90
C PHE A 443 -6.99 -7.91 -2.30
N GLY A 444 -7.19 -9.22 -2.12
CA GLY A 444 -6.19 -10.23 -2.44
C GLY A 444 -5.93 -10.40 -3.94
N GLY A 445 -6.95 -10.22 -4.79
CA GLY A 445 -6.78 -10.27 -6.25
C GLY A 445 -6.05 -9.05 -6.78
N ASP A 446 -6.46 -7.87 -6.34
CA ASP A 446 -5.88 -6.59 -6.77
C ASP A 446 -4.44 -6.47 -6.26
N LEU A 447 -4.17 -6.83 -4.99
CA LEU A 447 -2.81 -6.89 -4.45
C LEU A 447 -1.88 -7.74 -5.33
N GLN A 448 -2.33 -8.95 -5.70
CA GLN A 448 -1.53 -9.84 -6.55
C GLN A 448 -1.29 -9.25 -7.94
N TRP A 449 -2.35 -8.80 -8.61
CA TRP A 449 -2.24 -8.28 -9.97
C TRP A 449 -1.40 -7.01 -10.03
N HIS A 450 -1.59 -6.09 -9.09
CA HIS A 450 -0.86 -4.82 -9.06
C HIS A 450 0.61 -5.02 -8.66
N VAL A 451 0.92 -5.84 -7.66
CA VAL A 451 2.33 -6.18 -7.36
C VAL A 451 3.00 -6.85 -8.55
N GLN A 452 2.32 -7.79 -9.22
CA GLN A 452 2.88 -8.50 -10.37
C GLN A 452 3.14 -7.56 -11.54
N ASN A 453 2.21 -6.68 -11.90
CA ASN A 453 2.28 -5.92 -13.14
C ASN A 453 2.78 -4.49 -12.95
N VAL A 454 2.35 -3.79 -11.90
CA VAL A 454 2.71 -2.39 -11.65
C VAL A 454 4.06 -2.27 -10.97
N ILE A 455 4.35 -3.10 -9.95
CA ILE A 455 5.63 -3.02 -9.23
C ILE A 455 6.70 -3.89 -9.92
N ILE A 456 6.49 -5.20 -9.94
CA ILE A 456 7.45 -6.16 -10.51
C ILE A 456 7.50 -5.98 -12.03
N GLY A 457 6.33 -6.01 -12.69
CA GLY A 457 6.21 -5.95 -14.13
C GLY A 457 6.79 -4.67 -14.72
N ALA A 458 6.41 -3.50 -14.20
CA ALA A 458 6.92 -2.25 -14.75
C ALA A 458 8.45 -2.12 -14.61
N THR A 459 8.99 -2.43 -13.43
CA THR A 459 10.43 -2.30 -13.19
C THR A 459 11.24 -3.40 -13.89
N THR A 460 10.71 -4.62 -14.05
CA THR A 460 11.39 -5.66 -14.85
C THR A 460 11.34 -5.35 -16.36
N ASN A 461 10.41 -4.50 -16.79
CA ASN A 461 10.31 -3.95 -18.14
C ASN A 461 10.80 -2.50 -18.23
N TRP A 462 11.94 -2.22 -17.59
CA TRP A 462 12.73 -0.98 -17.71
C TRP A 462 12.12 0.31 -17.16
N SER A 463 10.91 0.27 -16.60
CA SER A 463 10.35 1.47 -15.98
C SER A 463 11.21 1.95 -14.82
N ARG A 464 11.40 3.26 -14.74
CA ARG A 464 12.13 3.94 -13.66
C ARG A 464 11.22 4.29 -12.49
N ASN A 465 9.91 4.28 -12.68
CA ASN A 465 8.93 4.52 -11.65
C ASN A 465 7.74 3.56 -11.77
N ALA A 466 6.86 3.54 -10.78
CA ALA A 466 5.53 2.98 -10.93
C ALA A 466 4.56 3.76 -10.05
N LEU A 467 3.51 4.29 -10.67
CA LEU A 467 2.50 5.13 -10.01
C LEU A 467 1.14 4.45 -10.08
N GLU A 468 0.56 4.22 -8.92
CA GLU A 468 -0.88 3.94 -8.80
C GLU A 468 -1.65 5.25 -9.04
N TRP A 469 -2.94 5.16 -9.38
CA TRP A 469 -3.72 6.35 -9.73
C TRP A 469 -4.06 7.20 -8.50
N ASN A 470 -5.28 7.13 -7.98
CA ASN A 470 -5.73 8.08 -6.97
C ASN A 470 -5.12 7.84 -5.58
N LEU A 471 -4.57 8.87 -4.92
CA LEU A 471 -4.05 8.76 -3.55
C LEU A 471 -5.16 8.61 -2.49
N ALA A 472 -6.23 9.39 -2.60
CA ALA A 472 -7.33 9.38 -1.64
C ALA A 472 -8.70 9.50 -2.33
N SER A 473 -9.65 8.70 -1.88
CA SER A 473 -11.08 8.79 -2.25
C SER A 473 -11.95 8.79 -1.00
N ASP A 474 -13.19 9.24 -1.10
CA ASP A 474 -14.18 9.02 -0.05
C ASP A 474 -14.83 7.61 -0.18
N PRO A 475 -15.73 7.20 0.74
CA PRO A 475 -16.45 5.92 0.63
C PRO A 475 -17.36 5.78 -0.58
N ASN A 476 -17.70 6.88 -1.24
CA ASN A 476 -18.52 6.95 -2.45
C ASN A 476 -17.68 7.16 -3.72
N TYR A 477 -16.34 7.09 -3.62
CA TYR A 477 -15.38 7.34 -4.71
C TYR A 477 -15.34 8.79 -5.22
N GLU A 478 -15.80 9.73 -4.40
CA GLU A 478 -15.84 11.16 -4.70
C GLU A 478 -14.56 11.89 -4.20
N PRO A 479 -14.28 13.10 -4.73
CA PRO A 479 -14.98 13.75 -5.84
C PRO A 479 -14.54 13.21 -7.21
N HIS A 480 -15.50 13.06 -8.12
CA HIS A 480 -15.24 12.79 -9.53
C HIS A 480 -16.19 13.56 -10.46
N LEU A 481 -15.78 13.74 -11.71
CA LEU A 481 -16.60 14.36 -12.76
C LEU A 481 -17.47 13.32 -13.45
N SER A 482 -18.61 13.77 -13.97
CA SER A 482 -19.41 12.95 -14.89
C SER A 482 -18.62 12.71 -16.19
N GLY A 483 -18.57 11.45 -16.62
CA GLY A 483 -17.71 10.97 -17.71
C GLY A 483 -16.33 10.48 -17.27
N GLY A 484 -15.96 10.74 -16.01
CA GLY A 484 -14.75 10.24 -15.36
C GLY A 484 -14.91 8.88 -14.71
N CYS A 485 -13.86 8.43 -14.02
CA CYS A 485 -13.90 7.20 -13.24
C CYS A 485 -14.79 7.34 -12.00
N SER A 486 -15.94 6.65 -11.96
CA SER A 486 -16.92 6.73 -10.87
C SER A 486 -16.74 5.69 -9.76
N ASN A 487 -15.72 4.84 -9.86
CA ASN A 487 -15.44 3.78 -8.90
C ASN A 487 -13.94 3.63 -8.62
N CYS A 488 -13.13 4.65 -8.94
CA CYS A 488 -11.70 4.65 -8.67
C CYS A 488 -11.44 4.73 -7.16
N LEU A 489 -10.75 3.73 -6.63
CA LEU A 489 -10.46 3.63 -5.20
C LEU A 489 -9.11 4.25 -4.90
N GLY A 490 -9.09 5.19 -3.95
CA GLY A 490 -7.84 5.79 -3.48
C GLY A 490 -6.98 4.79 -2.72
N ALA A 491 -5.66 5.03 -2.66
CA ALA A 491 -4.78 4.29 -1.75
C ALA A 491 -5.24 4.39 -0.28
N VAL A 492 -5.85 5.50 0.11
CA VAL A 492 -6.56 5.66 1.39
C VAL A 492 -8.02 6.08 1.18
N THR A 493 -8.91 5.61 2.05
CA THR A 493 -10.29 6.10 2.11
C THR A 493 -10.44 7.11 3.24
N ILE A 494 -10.91 8.31 2.94
CA ILE A 494 -11.13 9.40 3.90
C ILE A 494 -12.62 9.69 4.03
N SER A 495 -13.11 9.83 5.26
CA SER A 495 -14.50 10.23 5.52
C SER A 495 -14.55 11.36 6.54
N GLY A 496 -15.04 12.51 6.11
CA GLY A 496 -15.01 13.73 6.92
C GLY A 496 -13.58 14.07 7.31
N THR A 497 -13.32 14.15 8.62
CA THR A 497 -12.02 14.57 9.16
C THR A 497 -11.09 13.40 9.54
N SER A 498 -11.43 12.17 9.15
CA SER A 498 -10.74 10.94 9.56
C SER A 498 -10.33 10.05 8.38
N VAL A 499 -9.21 9.34 8.51
CA VAL A 499 -8.80 8.27 7.59
C VAL A 499 -9.48 6.98 8.03
N LEU A 500 -10.33 6.41 7.17
CA LEU A 500 -11.07 5.18 7.49
C LEU A 500 -10.23 3.93 7.30
N GLN A 501 -9.52 3.82 6.19
CA GLN A 501 -8.73 2.63 5.86
C GLN A 501 -7.63 2.92 4.84
N ARG A 502 -6.63 2.05 4.82
CA ARG A 502 -5.66 1.91 3.73
C ARG A 502 -6.11 0.78 2.82
N ASN A 503 -6.14 1.02 1.51
CA ASN A 503 -6.61 0.09 0.49
C ASN A 503 -5.43 -0.63 -0.18
N GLN A 504 -5.72 -1.50 -1.15
CA GLN A 504 -4.71 -2.30 -1.86
C GLN A 504 -3.55 -1.47 -2.42
N SER A 505 -3.80 -0.33 -3.10
CA SER A 505 -2.73 0.49 -3.68
C SER A 505 -1.75 1.01 -2.64
N TYR A 506 -2.19 1.24 -1.38
CA TYR A 506 -1.31 1.59 -0.29
C TYR A 506 -0.24 0.53 -0.05
N TYR A 507 -0.67 -0.73 0.09
CA TYR A 507 0.23 -1.84 0.38
C TYR A 507 1.09 -2.22 -0.82
N VAL A 508 0.52 -2.16 -2.04
CA VAL A 508 1.26 -2.37 -3.30
C VAL A 508 2.47 -1.43 -3.36
N VAL A 509 2.26 -0.13 -3.17
CA VAL A 509 3.34 0.86 -3.22
C VAL A 509 4.26 0.75 -2.01
N ALA A 510 3.75 0.47 -0.82
CA ALA A 510 4.57 0.32 0.40
C ALA A 510 5.67 -0.75 0.23
N HIS A 511 5.34 -1.86 -0.43
CA HIS A 511 6.29 -2.95 -0.73
C HIS A 511 7.50 -2.51 -1.55
N ALA A 512 7.40 -1.43 -2.34
CA ALA A 512 8.51 -0.86 -3.09
C ALA A 512 9.08 0.40 -2.42
N ALA A 513 8.23 1.40 -2.16
CA ALA A 513 8.62 2.76 -1.75
C ALA A 513 9.47 2.80 -0.47
N LYS A 514 9.20 1.89 0.49
CA LYS A 514 9.89 1.89 1.78
C LYS A 514 11.39 1.67 1.64
N PHE A 515 11.79 0.72 0.79
CA PHE A 515 13.16 0.24 0.72
C PHE A 515 13.84 0.55 -0.62
N VAL A 516 13.10 0.63 -1.72
CA VAL A 516 13.62 0.97 -3.03
C VAL A 516 13.60 2.49 -3.20
N ARG A 517 14.53 3.16 -2.50
CA ARG A 517 14.66 4.63 -2.50
C ARG A 517 15.12 5.17 -3.86
N PRO A 518 14.81 6.43 -4.20
CA PRO A 518 15.37 7.08 -5.39
C PRO A 518 16.89 6.89 -5.49
N GLY A 519 17.39 6.54 -6.68
CA GLY A 519 18.79 6.18 -6.90
C GLY A 519 19.11 4.70 -6.69
N SER A 520 18.17 3.87 -6.22
CA SER A 520 18.32 2.42 -6.27
C SER A 520 18.47 1.95 -7.71
N VAL A 521 19.21 0.87 -7.93
CA VAL A 521 19.44 0.28 -9.25
C VAL A 521 18.81 -1.10 -9.29
N ARG A 522 18.01 -1.41 -10.33
CA ARG A 522 17.52 -2.77 -10.53
C ARG A 522 18.70 -3.70 -10.80
N ILE A 523 18.72 -4.86 -10.15
CA ILE A 523 19.74 -5.89 -10.32
C ILE A 523 19.08 -7.20 -10.75
N ALA A 524 19.89 -8.15 -11.23
CA ALA A 524 19.35 -9.41 -11.73
C ALA A 524 18.80 -10.30 -10.61
N SER A 525 17.68 -10.94 -10.89
CA SER A 525 17.13 -12.05 -10.13
C SER A 525 16.56 -13.10 -11.07
N THR A 526 16.72 -14.39 -10.75
CA THR A 526 16.19 -15.46 -11.61
C THR A 526 14.68 -15.60 -11.46
N ALA A 527 14.02 -15.94 -12.57
CA ALA A 527 12.62 -16.34 -12.53
C ALA A 527 12.46 -17.63 -11.70
N ALA A 528 11.41 -17.68 -10.89
CA ALA A 528 10.99 -18.88 -10.18
C ALA A 528 9.48 -19.07 -10.40
N SER A 529 9.06 -20.30 -10.70
CA SER A 529 7.66 -20.60 -11.03
C SER A 529 6.73 -20.18 -9.90
N ASN A 530 5.63 -19.50 -10.24
CA ASN A 530 4.66 -18.91 -9.30
C ASN A 530 5.22 -17.88 -8.31
N LEU A 531 6.47 -17.44 -8.48
CA LEU A 531 7.13 -16.44 -7.65
C LEU A 531 7.64 -15.26 -8.48
N PRO A 532 6.75 -14.45 -9.12
CA PRO A 532 7.16 -13.19 -9.72
C PRO A 532 7.97 -12.38 -8.71
N ASN A 533 9.10 -11.84 -9.15
CA ASN A 533 10.00 -11.13 -8.27
C ASN A 533 10.83 -10.06 -9.01
N VAL A 534 11.36 -9.11 -8.24
CA VAL A 534 12.33 -8.13 -8.72
C VAL A 534 13.31 -7.78 -7.60
N ALA A 535 14.58 -7.61 -7.95
CA ALA A 535 15.64 -7.25 -7.03
C ALA A 535 16.24 -5.87 -7.33
N PHE A 536 16.65 -5.17 -6.28
CA PHE A 536 17.29 -3.86 -6.34
C PHE A 536 18.52 -3.81 -5.43
N GLN A 537 19.46 -2.96 -5.80
CA GLN A 537 20.51 -2.48 -4.92
C GLN A 537 20.23 -1.02 -4.57
N THR A 538 20.13 -0.72 -3.27
CA THR A 538 19.89 0.63 -2.76
C THR A 538 21.16 1.49 -2.82
N PRO A 539 21.05 2.83 -2.70
CA PRO A 539 22.22 3.71 -2.62
C PRO A 539 23.16 3.39 -1.45
N ASP A 540 22.64 2.91 -0.31
CA ASP A 540 23.44 2.46 0.85
C ASP A 540 23.98 1.04 0.69
N GLY A 541 23.80 0.40 -0.48
CA GLY A 541 24.42 -0.88 -0.81
C GLY A 541 23.66 -2.11 -0.31
N LYS A 542 22.50 -1.95 0.32
CA LYS A 542 21.60 -3.07 0.67
C LYS A 542 21.01 -3.71 -0.58
N LYS A 543 20.45 -4.90 -0.40
CA LYS A 543 19.70 -5.62 -1.43
C LYS A 543 18.25 -5.66 -0.99
N VAL A 544 17.36 -5.40 -1.94
CA VAL A 544 15.91 -5.47 -1.73
C VAL A 544 15.35 -6.47 -2.74
N LEU A 545 14.58 -7.44 -2.28
CA LEU A 545 13.89 -8.40 -3.15
C LEU A 545 12.40 -8.34 -2.83
N ILE A 546 11.57 -8.03 -3.84
CA ILE A 546 10.12 -8.11 -3.74
C ILE A 546 9.69 -9.42 -4.39
N VAL A 547 8.92 -10.24 -3.68
CA VAL A 547 8.41 -11.54 -4.15
C VAL A 547 6.92 -11.61 -3.93
N LEU A 548 6.19 -12.01 -4.96
CA LEU A 548 4.77 -12.39 -4.87
C LEU A 548 4.64 -13.91 -4.93
N ASN A 549 3.90 -14.53 -4.00
CA ASN A 549 3.47 -15.92 -4.16
C ASN A 549 2.14 -16.00 -4.90
N LYS A 550 2.19 -16.25 -6.21
CA LYS A 550 1.00 -16.41 -7.07
C LYS A 550 0.39 -17.83 -7.00
N ALA A 551 0.99 -18.74 -6.23
CA ALA A 551 0.42 -20.07 -6.05
C ALA A 551 -0.84 -20.01 -5.18
N THR A 552 -1.70 -21.01 -5.33
CA THR A 552 -2.88 -21.22 -4.48
C THR A 552 -2.55 -21.88 -3.14
N THR A 553 -1.28 -22.20 -2.91
CA THR A 553 -0.76 -22.82 -1.68
C THR A 553 0.39 -22.01 -1.10
N THR A 554 0.65 -22.22 0.19
CA THR A 554 1.87 -21.74 0.84
C THR A 554 3.10 -22.29 0.13
N THR A 555 4.08 -21.42 -0.13
CA THR A 555 5.30 -21.76 -0.87
C THR A 555 6.52 -21.44 -0.02
N THR A 556 7.35 -22.45 0.25
CA THR A 556 8.71 -22.29 0.74
C THR A 556 9.66 -22.24 -0.45
N PHE A 557 10.56 -21.27 -0.47
CA PHE A 557 11.51 -21.05 -1.57
C PHE A 557 12.85 -20.57 -1.02
N ASN A 558 13.89 -20.61 -1.85
CA ASN A 558 15.21 -20.12 -1.51
C ASN A 558 15.43 -18.72 -2.11
N ILE A 559 16.00 -17.83 -1.31
CA ILE A 559 16.71 -16.65 -1.78
C ILE A 559 18.20 -17.01 -1.73
N GLN A 560 18.85 -17.01 -2.90
CA GLN A 560 20.27 -17.28 -3.02
C GLN A 560 21.03 -15.99 -3.33
N PHE A 561 22.09 -15.71 -2.57
CA PHE A 561 22.97 -14.58 -2.79
C PHE A 561 24.42 -14.98 -2.46
N LYS A 562 25.34 -14.74 -3.40
CA LYS A 562 26.77 -15.09 -3.26
C LYS A 562 27.04 -16.54 -2.79
N GLY A 563 26.23 -17.48 -3.30
CA GLY A 563 26.36 -18.91 -2.98
C GLY A 563 25.80 -19.33 -1.61
N GLN A 564 25.23 -18.39 -0.84
CA GLN A 564 24.51 -18.70 0.40
C GLN A 564 23.01 -18.62 0.18
N VAL A 565 22.26 -19.38 0.98
CA VAL A 565 20.80 -19.52 0.84
C VAL A 565 20.11 -19.19 2.16
N VAL A 566 18.94 -18.58 2.05
CA VAL A 566 17.94 -18.50 3.11
C VAL A 566 16.58 -18.92 2.57
N SER A 567 15.74 -19.57 3.39
CA SER A 567 14.51 -20.22 2.92
C SER A 567 13.24 -19.66 3.60
N PRO A 568 12.73 -18.50 3.17
CA PRO A 568 11.45 -17.99 3.67
C PRO A 568 10.26 -18.83 3.19
N THR A 569 9.10 -18.60 3.82
CA THR A 569 7.83 -19.23 3.45
C THR A 569 6.75 -18.16 3.35
N LEU A 570 6.01 -18.14 2.23
CA LEU A 570 4.94 -17.18 1.98
C LEU A 570 3.59 -17.89 1.81
N PRO A 571 2.51 -17.44 2.48
CA PRO A 571 1.15 -17.90 2.21
C PRO A 571 0.74 -17.68 0.74
N ALA A 572 -0.32 -18.38 0.31
CA ALA A 572 -0.92 -18.18 -1.01
C ALA A 572 -1.35 -16.71 -1.22
N GLY A 573 -1.03 -16.13 -2.37
CA GLY A 573 -1.37 -14.76 -2.73
C GLY A 573 -0.65 -13.67 -1.92
N ALA A 574 0.30 -14.03 -1.05
CA ALA A 574 1.03 -13.07 -0.23
C ALA A 574 2.19 -12.43 -0.99
N VAL A 575 2.49 -11.17 -0.66
CA VAL A 575 3.67 -10.44 -1.12
C VAL A 575 4.61 -10.18 0.05
N ALA A 576 5.90 -10.31 -0.20
CA ALA A 576 6.93 -9.93 0.76
C ALA A 576 8.04 -9.09 0.15
N THR A 577 8.57 -8.16 0.93
CA THR A 577 9.78 -7.39 0.60
C THR A 577 10.88 -7.75 1.59
N PHE A 578 11.93 -8.40 1.09
CA PHE A 578 13.12 -8.81 1.84
C PHE A 578 14.23 -7.76 1.69
N ILE A 579 14.99 -7.52 2.76
CA ILE A 579 16.14 -6.61 2.76
C ILE A 579 17.33 -7.20 3.54
N TRP A 580 18.53 -7.06 2.99
CA TRP A 580 19.80 -7.49 3.61
C TRP A 580 21.01 -6.68 3.15
#